data_AF-A0A9P0PX67-F1
#
_entry.id   AF-A0A9P0PX67-F1
#
_cell.length_a   1.000
_cell.length_b   1.000
_cell.length_c   1.000
_cell.angle_alpha   90.00
_cell.angle_beta   90.00
_cell.angle_gamma   90.00
#
_symmetry.space_group_name_H-M   'P 1'
#
loop_
_entity.id
_entity.type
_entity.pdbx_description
1 polymer ?
#
loop_
_entity_poly.entity_id
_entity_poly.type
_entity_poly.pdbx_seq_one_letter_code
_entity_poly.pdbx_strand_id
1 'polypeptide(L)'
;MVTYRRELAQYTNGVARSAAMLSACEDHNSLSRALNQLADTEEKVEALHLEQANTDFFILCELLKDYLGLLGSVRDAFHERTKLFQHWQHSQQMLAKKREAKAKMELTNKSDKLDQACAEVIEWEAKVERGQENFDRISQMIKKEVDRFEKCRIHDFKIMFIKYFENHLEHQAQLVKYWESFLPEARAIA
;
A
#
# COMPACT_ATOMS: atom_id res chain seq x y z
N MET A 1 14.18 -2.66 6.89
CA MET A 1 14.23 -4.15 6.90
C MET A 1 14.97 -4.67 5.68
N VAL A 2 14.49 -4.43 4.45
CA VAL A 2 15.17 -4.84 3.20
C VAL A 2 16.64 -4.37 3.14
N THR A 3 16.89 -3.07 3.36
CA THR A 3 18.27 -2.52 3.37
C THR A 3 19.16 -3.20 4.38
N TYR A 4 18.67 -3.35 5.62
CA TYR A 4 19.39 -4.04 6.68
C TYR A 4 19.73 -5.50 6.34
N ARG A 5 18.81 -6.25 5.72
CA ARG A 5 19.08 -7.63 5.27
C ARG A 5 20.16 -7.69 4.18
N ARG A 6 20.18 -6.70 3.27
CA ARG A 6 21.23 -6.59 2.25
C ARG A 6 22.59 -6.24 2.86
N GLU A 7 22.63 -5.34 3.84
CA GLU A 7 23.85 -5.03 4.58
C GLU A 7 24.35 -6.25 5.36
N LEU A 8 23.45 -6.99 6.01
CA LEU A 8 23.79 -8.23 6.71
C LEU A 8 24.37 -9.28 5.75
N ALA A 9 23.77 -9.46 4.57
CA ALA A 9 24.31 -10.33 3.52
C ALA A 9 25.74 -9.91 3.13
N GLN A 10 26.00 -8.61 2.94
CA GLN A 10 27.35 -8.11 2.62
C GLN A 10 28.37 -8.41 3.72
N TYR A 11 28.02 -8.20 4.99
CA TYR A 11 28.91 -8.53 6.11
C TYR A 11 29.16 -10.04 6.20
N THR A 12 28.12 -10.86 6.01
CA THR A 12 28.21 -12.32 6.01
C THR A 12 29.13 -12.82 4.89
N ASN A 13 29.04 -12.24 3.69
CA ASN A 13 29.97 -12.52 2.59
C ASN A 13 31.42 -12.20 2.98
N GLY A 14 31.63 -11.09 3.70
CA GLY A 14 32.93 -10.71 4.24
C GLY A 14 33.50 -11.77 5.17
N VAL A 15 32.69 -12.28 6.09
CA VAL A 15 33.07 -13.38 7.00
C VAL A 15 33.41 -14.64 6.21
N ALA A 16 32.57 -15.03 5.24
CA ALA A 16 32.82 -16.21 4.42
C ALA A 16 34.18 -16.15 3.71
N ARG A 17 34.49 -15.01 3.07
CA ARG A 17 35.78 -14.79 2.40
C ARG A 17 36.96 -14.84 3.38
N SER A 18 36.83 -14.18 4.53
CA SER A 18 37.88 -14.20 5.55
C SER A 18 38.11 -15.61 6.10
N ALA A 19 37.06 -16.40 6.34
CA ALA A 19 37.15 -17.78 6.80
C ALA A 19 37.84 -18.68 5.75
N ALA A 20 37.50 -18.53 4.47
CA ALA A 20 38.15 -19.24 3.37
C ALA A 20 39.64 -18.89 3.25
N MET A 21 39.99 -17.60 3.37
CA MET A 21 41.40 -17.16 3.37
C MET A 21 42.18 -17.73 4.55
N LEU A 22 41.59 -17.73 5.76
CA LEU A 22 42.23 -18.30 6.94
C LEU A 22 42.43 -19.82 6.80
N SER A 23 41.43 -20.53 6.24
CA SER A 23 41.54 -21.97 5.96
C SER A 23 42.73 -22.30 5.06
N ALA A 24 42.99 -21.48 4.04
CA ALA A 24 44.11 -21.67 3.11
C ALA A 24 45.50 -21.41 3.76
N CYS A 25 45.54 -20.65 4.85
CA CYS A 25 46.76 -20.34 5.60
C CYS A 25 46.98 -21.26 6.81
N GLU A 26 46.03 -22.14 7.12
CA GLU A 26 46.04 -22.94 8.34
C GLU A 26 46.70 -24.32 8.10
N ASP A 27 47.75 -24.62 8.86
CA ASP A 27 48.48 -25.88 8.76
C ASP A 27 47.76 -27.04 9.49
N HIS A 28 46.96 -26.73 10.50
CA HIS A 28 46.24 -27.75 11.26
C HIS A 28 45.01 -28.24 10.48
N ASN A 29 45.11 -29.45 9.91
CA ASN A 29 44.09 -30.03 9.03
C ASN A 29 42.65 -29.94 9.54
N SER A 30 42.36 -30.21 10.82
CA SER A 30 40.98 -30.14 11.31
C SER A 30 40.48 -28.71 11.46
N LEU A 31 41.36 -27.76 11.80
CA LEU A 31 41.02 -26.34 11.88
C LEU A 31 40.83 -25.74 10.49
N SER A 32 41.73 -26.06 9.55
CA SER A 32 41.60 -25.66 8.14
C SER A 32 40.28 -26.15 7.53
N ARG A 33 39.93 -27.43 7.76
CA ARG A 33 38.65 -28.00 7.30
C ARG A 33 37.45 -27.31 7.92
N ALA A 34 37.47 -27.05 9.22
CA ALA A 34 36.36 -26.37 9.89
C ALA A 34 36.19 -24.92 9.41
N LEU A 35 37.29 -24.18 9.18
CA LEU A 35 37.25 -22.84 8.59
C LEU A 35 36.69 -22.85 7.16
N ASN A 36 37.03 -23.85 6.35
CA ASN A 36 36.45 -24.00 5.02
C ASN A 36 34.95 -24.28 5.08
N GLN A 37 34.52 -25.18 5.98
CA GLN A 37 33.09 -25.48 6.14
C GLN A 37 32.31 -24.29 6.72
N LEU A 38 32.95 -23.48 7.58
CA LEU A 38 32.37 -22.22 8.06
C LEU A 38 32.18 -21.25 6.88
N ALA A 39 33.18 -21.11 6.01
CA ALA A 39 33.04 -20.28 4.80
C ALA A 39 31.84 -20.72 3.94
N ASP A 40 31.73 -22.02 3.62
CA ASP A 40 30.61 -22.58 2.87
C ASP A 40 29.24 -22.34 3.56
N THR A 41 29.22 -22.38 4.90
CA THR A 41 28.01 -22.15 5.69
C THR A 41 27.60 -20.68 5.61
N GLU A 42 28.55 -19.77 5.78
CA GLU A 42 28.32 -18.33 5.70
C GLU A 42 27.92 -17.89 4.27
N GLU A 43 28.45 -18.51 3.21
CA GLU A 43 27.96 -18.27 1.83
C GLU A 43 26.48 -18.65 1.67
N LYS A 44 26.05 -19.77 2.26
CA LYS A 44 24.63 -20.17 2.23
C LYS A 44 23.74 -19.24 3.06
N VAL A 45 24.23 -18.78 4.21
CA VAL A 45 23.54 -17.80 5.07
C VAL A 45 23.41 -16.46 4.36
N GLU A 46 24.45 -16.02 3.65
CA GLU A 46 24.45 -14.81 2.83
C GLU A 46 23.38 -14.86 1.73
N ALA A 47 23.35 -15.95 0.96
CA ALA A 47 22.32 -16.17 -0.06
C ALA A 47 20.90 -16.15 0.55
N LEU A 48 20.73 -16.74 1.73
CA LEU A 48 19.46 -16.75 2.45
C LEU A 48 19.05 -15.35 2.93
N HIS A 49 19.99 -14.51 3.37
CA HIS A 49 19.72 -13.11 3.71
C HIS A 49 19.25 -12.30 2.49
N LEU A 50 19.80 -12.56 1.30
CA LEU A 50 19.33 -11.93 0.07
C LEU A 50 17.91 -12.40 -0.29
N GLU A 51 17.62 -13.69 -0.15
CA GLU A 51 16.27 -14.24 -0.38
C GLU A 51 15.24 -13.65 0.60
N GLN A 52 15.62 -13.56 1.87
CA GLN A 52 14.83 -12.88 2.90
C GLN A 52 14.60 -11.41 2.50
N ALA A 53 15.60 -10.68 2.02
CA ALA A 53 15.45 -9.29 1.58
C ALA A 53 14.46 -9.17 0.40
N ASN A 54 14.51 -10.11 -0.54
CA ASN A 54 13.57 -10.17 -1.66
C ASN A 54 12.14 -10.46 -1.18
N THR A 55 11.98 -11.38 -0.24
CA THR A 55 10.68 -11.72 0.35
C THR A 55 10.05 -10.54 1.06
N ASP A 56 10.83 -9.80 1.86
CA ASP A 56 10.35 -8.55 2.47
C ASP A 56 9.91 -7.53 1.43
N PHE A 57 10.68 -7.39 0.35
CA PHE A 57 10.38 -6.39 -0.67
C PHE A 57 9.11 -6.77 -1.47
N PHE A 58 9.09 -7.96 -2.06
CA PHE A 58 8.04 -8.37 -2.98
C PHE A 58 6.73 -8.74 -2.29
N ILE A 59 6.79 -9.24 -1.05
CA ILE A 59 5.58 -9.55 -0.29
C ILE A 59 5.20 -8.33 0.54
N LEU A 60 6.00 -7.95 1.52
CA LEU A 60 5.56 -6.95 2.49
C LEU A 60 5.53 -5.53 1.89
N CYS A 61 6.60 -5.08 1.23
CA CYS A 61 6.67 -3.68 0.77
C CYS A 61 5.71 -3.37 -0.39
N GLU A 62 5.69 -4.18 -1.45
CA GLU A 62 4.79 -3.94 -2.58
C GLU A 62 3.32 -4.03 -2.17
N LEU A 63 2.93 -4.97 -1.30
CA LEU A 63 1.54 -5.07 -0.85
C LEU A 63 1.12 -3.88 0.03
N LEU A 64 2.01 -3.39 0.91
CA LEU A 64 1.74 -2.17 1.67
C LEU A 64 1.57 -0.96 0.75
N LYS A 65 2.38 -0.87 -0.31
CA LYS A 65 2.29 0.19 -1.31
C LYS A 65 0.98 0.14 -2.08
N ASP A 66 0.53 -1.04 -2.50
CA ASP A 66 -0.77 -1.23 -3.16
C ASP A 66 -1.91 -0.78 -2.24
N TYR A 67 -1.85 -1.13 -0.96
CA TYR A 67 -2.83 -0.70 0.05
C TYR A 67 -2.83 0.81 0.29
N LEU A 68 -1.66 1.44 0.32
CA LEU A 68 -1.56 2.90 0.37
C LEU A 68 -2.18 3.55 -0.86
N GLY A 69 -1.99 2.95 -2.04
CA GLY A 69 -2.63 3.37 -3.29
C GLY A 69 -4.16 3.31 -3.19
N LEU A 70 -4.70 2.19 -2.68
CA LEU A 70 -6.13 2.00 -2.48
C LEU A 70 -6.73 3.03 -1.50
N LEU A 71 -6.03 3.32 -0.39
CA LEU A 71 -6.42 4.40 0.52
C LEU A 71 -6.40 5.78 -0.16
N GLY A 72 -5.43 6.01 -1.06
CA GLY A 72 -5.39 7.18 -1.93
C GLY A 72 -6.64 7.28 -2.80
N SER A 73 -7.05 6.19 -3.47
CA SER A 73 -8.26 6.16 -4.29
C SER A 73 -9.54 6.43 -3.47
N VAL A 74 -9.62 5.89 -2.24
CA VAL A 74 -10.74 6.19 -1.33
C VAL A 74 -10.80 7.68 -1.03
N ARG A 75 -9.66 8.30 -0.65
CA ARG A 75 -9.58 9.74 -0.40
C ARG A 75 -10.03 10.55 -1.61
N ASP A 76 -9.58 10.17 -2.80
CA ASP A 76 -9.91 10.89 -4.04
C ASP A 76 -11.42 10.78 -4.36
N ALA A 77 -12.06 9.65 -4.08
CA ALA A 77 -13.52 9.51 -4.21
C ALA A 77 -14.29 10.44 -3.25
N PHE A 78 -13.85 10.56 -2.00
CA PHE A 78 -14.44 11.52 -1.05
C PHE A 78 -14.22 12.98 -1.48
N HIS A 79 -13.08 13.27 -2.10
CA HIS A 79 -12.81 14.59 -2.67
C HIS A 79 -13.79 14.92 -3.81
N GLU A 80 -14.03 13.99 -4.73
CA GLU A 80 -15.03 14.15 -5.80
C GLU A 80 -16.46 14.33 -5.25
N ARG A 81 -16.82 13.59 -4.19
CA ARG A 81 -18.10 13.82 -3.51
C ARG A 81 -18.22 15.24 -2.96
N THR A 82 -17.13 15.77 -2.41
CA THR A 82 -17.09 17.14 -1.87
C THR A 82 -17.26 18.18 -2.99
N LYS A 83 -16.63 17.98 -4.15
CA LYS A 83 -16.83 18.84 -5.33
C LYS A 83 -18.27 18.84 -5.81
N LEU A 84 -18.89 17.66 -5.94
CA LEU A 84 -20.28 17.55 -6.36
C LEU A 84 -21.23 18.21 -5.36
N PHE A 85 -20.97 18.08 -4.06
CA PHE A 85 -21.72 18.80 -3.03
C PHE A 85 -21.62 20.31 -3.19
N GLN A 86 -20.41 20.85 -3.35
CA GLN A 86 -20.18 22.28 -3.55
C GLN A 86 -20.88 22.80 -4.81
N HIS A 87 -20.83 22.04 -5.91
CA HIS A 87 -21.51 22.38 -7.15
C HIS A 87 -23.04 22.41 -7.00
N TRP A 88 -23.60 21.42 -6.29
CA TRP A 88 -25.03 21.37 -5.98
C TRP A 88 -25.45 22.55 -5.10
N GLN A 89 -24.70 22.86 -4.03
CA GLN A 89 -24.96 24.00 -3.15
C GLN A 89 -24.89 25.34 -3.89
N HIS A 90 -23.90 25.51 -4.76
CA HIS A 90 -23.81 26.70 -5.61
C HIS A 90 -25.04 26.85 -6.52
N SER A 91 -25.50 25.75 -7.12
CA SER A 91 -26.70 25.75 -7.98
C SER A 91 -27.96 26.11 -7.19
N GLN A 92 -28.09 25.64 -5.94
CA GLN A 92 -29.21 26.02 -5.06
C GLN A 92 -29.20 27.52 -4.74
N GLN A 93 -28.03 28.09 -4.42
CA GLN A 93 -27.90 29.53 -4.17
C GLN A 93 -28.24 30.36 -5.40
N MET A 94 -27.82 29.91 -6.58
CA MET A 94 -28.15 30.59 -7.85
C MET A 94 -29.63 30.52 -8.16
N LEU A 95 -30.27 29.36 -7.96
CA LEU A 95 -31.72 29.22 -8.11
C LEU A 95 -32.48 30.18 -7.18
N ALA A 96 -32.08 30.28 -5.91
CA ALA A 96 -32.69 31.22 -4.97
C ALA A 96 -32.63 32.66 -5.48
N LYS A 97 -31.46 33.12 -5.96
CA LYS A 97 -31.29 34.45 -6.57
C LYS A 97 -32.18 34.65 -7.81
N LYS A 98 -32.33 33.63 -8.66
CA LYS A 98 -33.18 33.71 -9.85
C LYS A 98 -34.66 33.81 -9.49
N ARG A 99 -35.11 33.07 -8.48
CA ARG A 99 -36.48 33.14 -7.94
C ARG A 99 -36.77 34.53 -7.35
N GLU A 100 -35.85 35.09 -6.55
CA GLU A 100 -35.96 36.46 -6.03
C GLU A 100 -36.03 37.51 -7.14
N ALA A 101 -35.18 37.38 -8.17
CA ALA A 101 -35.18 38.30 -9.31
C ALA A 101 -36.48 38.24 -10.10
N LYS A 102 -37.04 37.03 -10.33
CA LYS A 102 -38.34 36.83 -10.95
C LYS A 102 -39.46 37.49 -10.12
N ALA A 103 -39.53 37.21 -8.82
CA ALA A 103 -40.54 37.78 -7.93
C ALA A 103 -40.50 39.33 -7.94
N LYS A 104 -39.31 39.92 -7.97
CA LYS A 104 -39.13 41.38 -8.09
C LYS A 104 -39.64 41.94 -9.43
N MET A 105 -39.46 41.21 -10.53
CA MET A 105 -39.97 41.62 -11.85
C MET A 105 -41.49 41.54 -11.95
N GLU A 106 -42.09 40.51 -11.35
CA GLU A 106 -43.56 40.38 -11.23
C GLU A 106 -44.15 41.57 -10.47
N LEU A 107 -43.55 41.98 -9.35
CA LEU A 107 -43.98 43.14 -8.56
C LEU A 107 -43.85 44.48 -9.30
N THR A 108 -42.98 44.57 -10.30
CA THR A 108 -42.72 45.82 -11.04
C THR A 108 -43.42 45.88 -12.40
N ASN A 109 -44.29 44.91 -12.73
CA ASN A 109 -45.05 44.81 -13.99
C ASN A 109 -44.18 44.91 -15.26
N LYS A 110 -42.92 44.43 -15.21
CA LYS A 110 -42.00 44.43 -16.36
C LYS A 110 -42.20 43.18 -17.23
N SER A 111 -43.28 43.18 -18.01
CA SER A 111 -43.72 42.07 -18.87
C SER A 111 -42.62 41.55 -19.81
N ASP A 112 -41.86 42.44 -20.45
CA ASP A 112 -40.94 42.07 -21.56
C ASP A 112 -39.75 41.17 -21.14
N LYS A 113 -39.44 41.08 -19.84
CA LYS A 113 -38.33 40.27 -19.31
C LYS A 113 -38.80 39.11 -18.44
N LEU A 114 -40.11 38.99 -18.21
CA LEU A 114 -40.66 38.01 -17.29
C LEU A 114 -40.52 36.59 -17.83
N ASP A 115 -40.76 36.40 -19.13
CA ASP A 115 -40.62 35.09 -19.80
C ASP A 115 -39.19 34.57 -19.71
N GLN A 116 -38.20 35.45 -19.92
CA GLN A 116 -36.78 35.11 -19.75
C GLN A 116 -36.48 34.71 -18.30
N ALA A 117 -36.97 35.45 -17.31
CA ALA A 117 -36.76 35.12 -15.90
C ALA A 117 -37.40 33.78 -15.51
N CYS A 118 -38.59 33.48 -16.06
CA CYS A 118 -39.23 32.17 -15.91
C CYS A 118 -38.38 31.05 -16.51
N ALA A 119 -37.87 31.22 -17.72
CA ALA A 119 -37.02 30.22 -18.38
C ALA A 119 -35.72 29.98 -17.59
N GLU A 120 -35.08 31.03 -17.07
CA GLU A 120 -33.88 30.91 -16.24
C GLU A 120 -34.16 30.14 -14.93
N VAL A 121 -35.31 30.40 -14.27
CA VAL A 121 -35.69 29.63 -13.06
C VAL A 121 -35.83 28.15 -13.39
N ILE A 122 -36.53 27.79 -14.47
CA ILE A 122 -36.71 26.39 -14.90
C ILE A 122 -35.35 25.73 -15.19
N GLU A 123 -34.44 26.44 -15.86
CA GLU A 123 -33.10 25.92 -16.16
C GLU A 123 -32.30 25.63 -14.87
N TRP A 124 -32.35 26.55 -13.90
CA TRP A 124 -31.65 26.38 -12.62
C TRP A 124 -32.29 25.35 -11.71
N GLU A 125 -33.62 25.17 -11.76
CA GLU A 125 -34.32 24.05 -11.10
C GLU A 125 -33.80 22.72 -11.61
N ALA A 126 -33.73 22.55 -12.93
CA ALA A 126 -33.18 21.34 -13.53
C ALA A 126 -31.69 21.12 -13.20
N LYS A 127 -30.90 22.20 -13.04
CA LYS A 127 -29.50 22.08 -12.58
C LYS A 127 -29.40 21.63 -11.12
N VAL A 128 -30.26 22.14 -10.24
CA VAL A 128 -30.31 21.74 -8.83
C VAL A 128 -30.69 20.29 -8.69
N GLU A 129 -31.72 19.84 -9.43
CA GLU A 129 -32.18 18.45 -9.45
C GLU A 129 -31.06 17.50 -9.90
N ARG A 130 -30.43 17.76 -11.06
CA ARG A 130 -29.28 16.95 -11.53
C ARG A 130 -28.09 16.99 -10.56
N GLY A 131 -27.85 18.12 -9.92
CA GLY A 131 -26.79 18.26 -8.92
C GLY A 131 -27.03 17.37 -7.71
N GLN A 132 -28.28 17.34 -7.22
CA GLN A 132 -28.70 16.48 -6.12
C GLN A 132 -28.59 15.00 -6.49
N GLU A 133 -29.14 14.59 -7.64
CA GLU A 133 -29.07 13.20 -8.11
C GLU A 133 -27.62 12.69 -8.21
N ASN A 134 -26.72 13.51 -8.76
CA ASN A 134 -25.31 13.15 -8.86
C ASN A 134 -24.64 13.02 -7.49
N PHE A 135 -24.92 13.94 -6.57
CA PHE A 135 -24.41 13.89 -5.21
C PHE A 135 -24.93 12.67 -4.43
N ASP A 136 -26.21 12.35 -4.57
CA ASP A 136 -26.82 11.20 -3.91
C ASP A 136 -26.27 9.89 -4.48
N ARG A 137 -26.14 9.79 -5.81
CA ARG A 137 -25.56 8.64 -6.50
C ARG A 137 -24.13 8.36 -6.05
N ILE A 138 -23.25 9.38 -6.06
CA ILE A 138 -21.86 9.18 -5.60
C ILE A 138 -21.82 8.85 -4.11
N SER A 139 -22.68 9.44 -3.28
CA SER A 139 -22.75 9.17 -1.85
C SER A 139 -23.14 7.72 -1.57
N GLN A 140 -24.12 7.18 -2.29
CA GLN A 140 -24.55 5.79 -2.16
C GLN A 140 -23.47 4.82 -2.64
N MET A 141 -22.83 5.11 -3.77
CA MET A 141 -21.71 4.31 -4.27
C MET A 141 -20.53 4.27 -3.29
N ILE A 142 -20.13 5.43 -2.75
CA ILE A 142 -19.03 5.50 -1.78
C ILE A 142 -19.35 4.67 -0.53
N LYS A 143 -20.57 4.76 0.01
CA LYS A 143 -20.98 3.94 1.17
C LYS A 143 -20.82 2.44 0.87
N LYS A 144 -21.37 1.98 -0.27
CA LYS A 144 -21.29 0.57 -0.67
C LYS A 144 -19.84 0.10 -0.84
N GLU A 145 -18.99 0.89 -1.49
CA GLU A 145 -17.59 0.50 -1.72
C GLU A 145 -16.74 0.59 -0.45
N VAL A 146 -17.02 1.52 0.48
CA VAL A 146 -16.35 1.56 1.79
C VAL A 146 -16.70 0.33 2.61
N ASP A 147 -17.99 -0.05 2.68
CA ASP A 147 -18.42 -1.26 3.39
C ASP A 147 -17.76 -2.53 2.82
N ARG A 148 -17.61 -2.58 1.49
CA ARG A 148 -16.90 -3.67 0.81
C ARG A 148 -15.40 -3.65 1.12
N PHE A 149 -14.78 -2.47 1.03
CA PHE A 149 -13.36 -2.27 1.31
C PHE A 149 -13.01 -2.74 2.72
N GLU A 150 -13.80 -2.37 3.74
CA GLU A 150 -13.53 -2.77 5.12
C GLU A 150 -13.58 -4.30 5.33
N LYS A 151 -14.54 -4.97 4.67
CA LYS A 151 -14.67 -6.44 4.72
C LYS A 151 -13.51 -7.14 4.03
N CYS A 152 -13.14 -6.69 2.83
CA CYS A 152 -12.04 -7.27 2.07
C CYS A 152 -10.69 -7.02 2.75
N ARG A 153 -10.47 -5.80 3.25
CA ARG A 153 -9.20 -5.38 3.87
C ARG A 153 -8.71 -6.37 4.92
N ILE A 154 -9.54 -6.73 5.89
CA ILE A 154 -9.12 -7.62 6.99
C ILE A 154 -8.72 -8.99 6.45
N HIS A 155 -9.49 -9.52 5.49
CA HIS A 155 -9.24 -10.82 4.90
C HIS A 155 -7.92 -10.84 4.11
N ASP A 156 -7.72 -9.85 3.26
CA ASP A 156 -6.54 -9.73 2.41
C ASP A 156 -5.26 -9.52 3.23
N PHE A 157 -5.30 -8.64 4.24
CA PHE A 157 -4.18 -8.47 5.19
C PHE A 157 -3.85 -9.76 5.92
N LYS A 158 -4.88 -10.51 6.36
CA LYS A 158 -4.68 -11.79 7.05
C LYS A 158 -3.97 -12.79 6.14
N ILE A 159 -4.45 -12.99 4.92
CA ILE A 159 -3.82 -13.91 3.95
C ILE A 159 -2.38 -13.49 3.66
N MET A 160 -2.16 -12.19 3.46
CA MET A 160 -0.83 -11.64 3.23
C MET A 160 0.13 -11.95 4.38
N PHE A 161 -0.26 -11.62 5.62
CA PHE A 161 0.61 -11.83 6.77
C PHE A 161 0.90 -13.30 7.01
N ILE A 162 -0.09 -14.18 6.81
CA ILE A 162 0.13 -15.63 6.88
C ILE A 162 1.20 -16.05 5.88
N LYS A 163 1.05 -15.68 4.60
CA LYS A 163 2.03 -16.02 3.56
C LYS A 163 3.42 -15.47 3.89
N TYR A 164 3.51 -14.22 4.35
CA TYR A 164 4.78 -13.61 4.75
C TYR A 164 5.45 -14.38 5.90
N PHE A 165 4.69 -14.74 6.94
CA PHE A 165 5.21 -15.49 8.08
C PHE A 165 5.57 -16.93 7.73
N GLU A 166 4.84 -17.60 6.84
CA GLU A 166 5.20 -18.92 6.34
C GLU A 166 6.56 -18.90 5.64
N ASN A 167 6.78 -17.94 4.74
CA ASN A 167 8.08 -17.77 4.07
C ASN A 167 9.18 -17.43 5.08
N HIS A 168 8.89 -16.54 6.04
CA HIS A 168 9.86 -16.18 7.06
C HIS A 168 10.25 -17.38 7.94
N LEU A 169 9.28 -18.20 8.33
CA LEU A 169 9.51 -19.42 9.11
C LEU A 169 10.36 -20.41 8.33
N GLU A 170 10.10 -20.60 7.03
CA GLU A 170 10.90 -21.46 6.15
C GLU A 170 12.35 -20.97 6.07
N HIS A 171 12.57 -19.66 5.90
CA HIS A 171 13.92 -19.10 5.95
C HIS A 171 14.62 -19.36 7.29
N GLN A 172 13.93 -19.18 8.42
CA GLN A 172 14.52 -19.47 9.74
C GLN A 172 14.85 -20.95 9.91
N ALA A 173 13.98 -21.86 9.45
CA ALA A 173 14.23 -23.29 9.49
C ALA A 173 15.46 -23.67 8.64
N GLN A 174 15.61 -23.06 7.47
CA GLN A 174 16.77 -23.28 6.61
C GLN A 174 18.08 -22.77 7.25
N LEU A 175 18.03 -21.61 7.92
CA LEU A 175 19.17 -21.07 8.67
C LEU A 175 19.63 -22.03 9.77
N VAL A 176 18.69 -22.57 10.56
CA VAL A 176 18.98 -23.58 11.59
C VAL A 176 19.66 -24.80 10.96
N LYS A 177 19.12 -25.31 9.85
CA LYS A 177 19.68 -26.47 9.15
C LYS A 177 21.12 -26.24 8.67
N TYR A 178 21.45 -25.04 8.18
CA TYR A 178 22.82 -24.70 7.80
C TYR A 178 23.79 -24.76 8.98
N TRP A 179 23.41 -24.16 10.11
CA TRP A 179 24.24 -24.18 11.33
C TRP A 179 24.33 -25.57 11.97
N GLU A 180 23.25 -26.35 11.98
CA GLU A 180 23.27 -27.74 12.45
C GLU A 180 24.20 -28.62 11.61
N SER A 181 24.27 -28.38 10.31
CA SER A 181 25.18 -29.09 9.40
C SER A 181 26.66 -28.75 9.65
N PHE A 182 26.95 -27.53 10.10
CA PHE A 182 28.29 -27.07 10.45
C PHE A 182 28.74 -27.56 11.84
N LEU A 183 27.82 -27.70 12.78
CA LEU A 183 28.11 -27.99 14.19
C LEU A 183 29.08 -29.19 14.44
N PRO A 184 29.01 -30.31 13.70
CA PRO A 184 29.96 -31.41 13.88
C PRO A 184 31.42 -31.02 13.56
N GLU A 185 31.65 -30.24 12.50
CA GLU A 185 32.98 -29.79 12.11
C GLU A 185 33.56 -28.82 13.14
N ALA A 186 32.73 -27.93 13.69
CA ALA A 186 33.13 -27.05 14.79
C ALA A 186 33.54 -27.83 16.05
N ARG A 187 32.84 -28.93 16.37
CA ARG A 187 33.18 -29.78 17.53
C ARG A 187 34.43 -30.61 17.33
N ALA A 188 34.82 -30.89 16.09
CA ALA A 188 36.01 -31.68 15.77
C ALA A 188 37.33 -30.92 15.96
N ILE A 189 37.28 -29.62 16.23
CA ILE A 189 38.43 -28.77 16.57
C ILE A 189 38.80 -28.87 18.05
N ALA A 190 37.81 -29.18 18.91
CA ALA A 190 37.92 -29.18 20.37
C ALA A 190 38.59 -30.44 20.94
#